data_AF-X0TLS0-F1
#
_entry.id   AF-X0TLS0-F1
#
_cell.length_a   1.000
_cell.length_b   1.000
_cell.length_c   1.000
_cell.angle_alpha   90.00
_cell.angle_beta   90.00
_cell.angle_gamma   90.00
#
_symmetry.space_group_name_H-M   'P 1'
#
loop_
_entity.id
_entity.type
_entity.pdbx_description
1 polymer ?
#
loop_
_entity_poly.entity_id
_entity_poly.type
_entity_poly.pdbx_seq_one_letter_code
_entity_poly.pdbx_strand_id
1 'polypeptide(L)'
;MKSDIQSRDEKVTELEKAINDKSGDEALKMARSDLDALKQKHQKALDEFKSKSETHESELHKIQMANAVDHSLMGIKFLSTIPEDARNAMIEIAKNDVVKEASFLDGKAVFLDSNSDPIRDKDYQIVTVEARMKEKLNSIIDKGRVLKGVDIEDPKIVKDKDGKIDVNLVLPDSIKTNADLTEFLMKSNMKRDSDEYLAAYKKYSEGLVKV
;
A
#
# COMPACT_ATOMS: atom_id res chain seq x y z
N MET A 1 -13.50 -28.74 -20.23
CA MET A 1 -12.56 -29.73 -19.61
C MET A 1 -13.15 -31.13 -19.46
N LYS A 2 -14.18 -31.40 -18.65
CA LYS A 2 -14.76 -32.76 -18.58
C LYS A 2 -15.33 -33.25 -19.92
N SER A 3 -15.98 -32.37 -20.70
CA SER A 3 -16.48 -32.71 -22.04
C SER A 3 -15.37 -32.91 -23.08
N ASP A 4 -14.24 -32.21 -22.95
CA ASP A 4 -13.12 -32.31 -23.89
C ASP A 4 -12.28 -33.58 -23.66
N ILE A 5 -12.25 -34.09 -22.42
CA ILE A 5 -11.61 -35.36 -22.07
C ILE A 5 -12.46 -36.53 -22.59
N GLN A 6 -13.78 -36.53 -22.34
CA GLN A 6 -14.68 -37.54 -22.91
C GLN A 6 -14.63 -37.55 -24.46
N SER A 7 -14.58 -36.38 -25.08
CA SER A 7 -14.41 -36.25 -26.54
C SER A 7 -13.07 -36.78 -27.05
N ARG A 8 -11.99 -36.80 -26.24
CA ARG A 8 -10.70 -37.39 -26.64
C ARG A 8 -10.74 -38.91 -26.53
N ASP A 9 -11.29 -39.43 -25.44
CA ASP A 9 -11.34 -40.88 -25.20
C ASP A 9 -12.23 -41.58 -26.24
N GLU A 10 -13.36 -40.97 -26.61
CA GLU A 10 -14.23 -41.47 -27.69
C GLU A 10 -13.49 -41.52 -29.03
N LYS A 11 -12.69 -40.49 -29.33
CA LYS A 11 -11.97 -40.37 -30.61
C LYS A 11 -10.75 -41.29 -30.71
N VAL A 12 -10.09 -41.58 -29.59
CA VAL A 12 -9.04 -42.61 -29.51
C VAL A 12 -9.65 -43.99 -29.76
N THR A 13 -10.79 -44.29 -29.13
CA THR A 13 -11.47 -45.58 -29.31
C THR A 13 -11.96 -45.79 -30.74
N GLU A 14 -12.43 -44.72 -31.40
CA GLU A 14 -12.86 -44.73 -32.80
C GLU A 14 -11.69 -44.95 -33.77
N LEU A 15 -10.53 -44.34 -33.49
CA LEU A 15 -9.29 -44.56 -34.24
C LEU A 15 -8.74 -45.97 -34.07
N GLU A 16 -8.77 -46.52 -32.85
CA GLU A 16 -8.36 -47.90 -32.59
C GLU A 16 -9.23 -48.92 -33.33
N LYS A 17 -10.54 -48.68 -33.41
CA LYS A 17 -11.45 -49.49 -34.25
C LYS A 17 -11.16 -49.34 -35.74
N ALA A 18 -10.95 -48.12 -36.24
CA ALA A 18 -10.67 -47.88 -37.65
C ALA A 18 -9.35 -48.52 -38.12
N ILE A 19 -8.36 -48.65 -37.24
CA ILE A 19 -7.09 -49.37 -37.49
C ILE A 19 -7.31 -50.88 -37.54
N ASN A 20 -8.22 -51.42 -36.71
CA ASN A 20 -8.51 -52.86 -36.67
C ASN A 20 -9.44 -53.33 -37.81
N ASP A 21 -10.36 -52.47 -38.27
CA ASP A 21 -11.39 -52.84 -39.26
C ASP A 21 -10.98 -52.59 -40.72
N LYS A 22 -9.87 -51.89 -41.00
CA LYS A 22 -9.40 -51.61 -42.36
C LYS A 22 -7.96 -52.08 -42.58
N SER A 23 -7.77 -53.09 -43.44
CA SER A 23 -6.44 -53.49 -43.92
C SER A 23 -5.98 -52.57 -45.06
N GLY A 24 -4.78 -51.98 -44.95
CA GLY A 24 -4.09 -51.30 -46.05
C GLY A 24 -3.65 -49.87 -45.73
N ASP A 25 -2.64 -49.39 -46.45
CA ASP A 25 -1.97 -48.10 -46.30
C ASP A 25 -2.93 -46.90 -46.13
N GLU A 26 -4.14 -46.95 -46.68
CA GLU A 26 -5.14 -45.88 -46.58
C GLU A 26 -5.70 -45.70 -45.16
N ALA A 27 -5.89 -46.79 -44.39
CA ALA A 27 -6.34 -46.72 -43.00
C ALA A 27 -5.27 -46.10 -42.10
N LEU A 28 -4.02 -46.51 -42.33
CA LEU A 28 -2.82 -45.95 -41.69
C LEU A 28 -2.64 -44.47 -42.02
N LYS A 29 -2.94 -44.06 -43.27
CA LYS A 29 -2.87 -42.68 -43.72
C LYS A 29 -3.97 -41.81 -43.09
N MET A 30 -5.20 -42.30 -42.97
CA MET A 30 -6.28 -41.61 -42.24
C MET A 30 -5.95 -41.47 -40.75
N ALA A 31 -5.54 -42.56 -40.09
CA ALA A 31 -5.21 -42.52 -38.67
C ALA A 31 -4.05 -41.56 -38.36
N ARG A 32 -3.04 -41.47 -39.23
CA ARG A 32 -1.96 -40.47 -39.12
C ARG A 32 -2.49 -39.04 -39.29
N SER A 33 -3.32 -38.80 -40.30
CA SER A 33 -3.95 -37.50 -40.54
C SER A 33 -4.80 -37.04 -39.34
N ASP A 34 -5.59 -37.95 -38.76
CA ASP A 34 -6.44 -37.66 -37.60
C ASP A 34 -5.61 -37.44 -36.33
N LEU A 35 -4.54 -38.21 -36.14
CA LEU A 35 -3.59 -37.99 -35.04
C LEU A 35 -2.93 -36.62 -35.14
N ASP A 36 -2.50 -36.22 -36.34
CA ASP A 36 -1.89 -34.91 -36.58
C ASP A 36 -2.91 -33.78 -36.38
N ALA A 37 -4.16 -33.96 -36.83
CA ALA A 37 -5.25 -33.02 -36.56
C ALA A 37 -5.54 -32.90 -35.06
N LEU A 38 -5.52 -34.00 -34.31
CA LEU A 38 -5.72 -34.01 -32.86
C LEU A 38 -4.57 -33.32 -32.12
N LYS A 39 -3.32 -33.56 -32.53
CA LYS A 39 -2.14 -32.87 -31.99
C LYS A 39 -2.23 -31.36 -32.24
N GLN A 40 -2.59 -30.94 -33.44
CA GLN A 40 -2.79 -29.53 -33.76
C GLN A 40 -3.91 -28.90 -32.92
N LYS A 41 -5.04 -29.59 -32.76
CA LYS A 41 -6.15 -29.11 -31.91
C LYS A 41 -5.71 -28.98 -30.45
N HIS A 42 -4.96 -29.95 -29.93
CA HIS A 42 -4.45 -29.88 -28.57
C HIS A 42 -3.45 -28.74 -28.38
N GLN A 43 -2.53 -28.56 -29.32
CA GLN A 43 -1.55 -27.47 -29.28
C GLN A 43 -2.26 -26.11 -29.28
N LYS A 44 -3.23 -25.91 -30.17
CA LYS A 44 -4.07 -24.69 -30.17
C LYS A 44 -4.78 -24.47 -28.85
N ALA A 45 -5.39 -25.51 -28.27
CA ALA A 45 -6.06 -25.40 -26.99
C ALA A 45 -5.11 -25.06 -25.83
N LEU A 46 -3.88 -25.60 -25.86
CA LEU A 46 -2.83 -25.26 -24.90
C LEU A 46 -2.40 -23.80 -25.03
N ASP A 47 -2.20 -23.32 -26.26
CA ASP A 47 -1.79 -21.95 -26.53
C ASP A 47 -2.90 -20.96 -26.15
N GLU A 48 -4.16 -21.26 -26.47
CA GLU A 48 -5.32 -20.48 -26.02
C GLU A 48 -5.46 -20.46 -24.50
N PHE A 49 -5.26 -21.60 -23.83
CA PHE A 49 -5.34 -21.68 -22.38
C PHE A 49 -4.23 -20.86 -21.72
N LYS A 50 -2.98 -20.97 -22.20
CA LYS A 50 -1.86 -20.16 -21.72
C LYS A 50 -2.12 -18.67 -21.89
N SER A 51 -2.54 -18.25 -23.09
CA SER A 51 -2.85 -16.85 -23.37
C SER A 51 -3.99 -16.30 -22.49
N LYS A 52 -5.06 -17.08 -22.29
CA LYS A 52 -6.14 -16.69 -21.37
C LYS A 52 -5.67 -16.64 -19.92
N SER A 53 -4.85 -17.60 -19.48
CA SER A 53 -4.28 -17.64 -18.14
C SER A 53 -3.44 -16.40 -17.86
N GLU A 54 -2.52 -16.05 -18.77
CA GLU A 54 -1.67 -14.85 -18.66
C GLU A 54 -2.51 -13.56 -18.63
N THR A 55 -3.56 -13.49 -19.46
CA THR A 55 -4.48 -12.34 -19.45
C THR A 55 -5.21 -12.21 -18.12
N HIS A 56 -5.73 -13.32 -17.59
CA HIS A 56 -6.48 -13.33 -16.34
C HIS A 56 -5.58 -13.02 -15.13
N GLU A 57 -4.35 -13.52 -15.14
CA GLU A 57 -3.34 -13.20 -14.13
C GLU A 57 -2.98 -11.71 -14.15
N SER A 58 -2.81 -11.12 -15.35
CA SER A 58 -2.60 -9.68 -15.51
C SER A 58 -3.78 -8.85 -14.97
N GLU A 59 -5.01 -9.28 -15.23
CA GLU A 59 -6.22 -8.62 -14.71
C GLU A 59 -6.31 -8.71 -13.18
N LEU A 60 -6.05 -9.89 -12.60
CA LEU A 60 -6.01 -10.09 -11.16
C LEU A 60 -4.96 -9.19 -10.49
N HIS A 61 -3.76 -9.12 -11.06
CA HIS A 61 -2.70 -8.23 -10.58
C HIS A 61 -3.13 -6.76 -10.61
N LYS A 62 -3.81 -6.30 -11.66
CA LYS A 62 -4.34 -4.92 -11.71
C LYS A 62 -5.36 -4.65 -10.61
N ILE A 63 -6.29 -5.57 -10.37
CA ILE A 63 -7.31 -5.43 -9.32
C ILE A 63 -6.66 -5.42 -7.93
N GLN A 64 -5.71 -6.34 -7.68
CA GLN A 64 -4.97 -6.40 -6.42
C GLN A 64 -4.18 -5.12 -6.17
N MET A 65 -3.53 -4.57 -7.21
CA MET A 65 -2.82 -3.30 -7.10
C MET A 65 -3.76 -2.14 -6.80
N ALA A 66 -4.86 -2.01 -7.54
CA ALA A 66 -5.84 -0.95 -7.31
C ALA A 66 -6.38 -0.99 -5.88
N ASN A 67 -6.74 -2.18 -5.38
CA ASN A 67 -7.19 -2.37 -4.00
C ASN A 67 -6.11 -2.01 -2.98
N ALA A 68 -4.85 -2.42 -3.22
CA ALA A 68 -3.74 -2.10 -2.32
C ALA A 68 -3.46 -0.59 -2.27
N VAL A 69 -3.56 0.09 -3.42
CA VAL A 69 -3.40 1.53 -3.53
C VAL A 69 -4.54 2.26 -2.83
N ASP A 70 -5.80 1.89 -3.07
CA ASP A 70 -6.93 2.54 -2.40
C ASP A 70 -6.90 2.31 -0.89
N HIS A 71 -6.56 1.09 -0.44
CA HIS A 71 -6.37 0.78 0.97
C HIS A 71 -5.23 1.59 1.59
N SER A 72 -4.14 1.83 0.86
CA SER A 72 -3.02 2.65 1.35
C SER A 72 -3.38 4.11 1.63
N LEU A 73 -4.42 4.62 0.95
CA LEU A 73 -4.89 5.99 1.12
C LEU A 73 -5.88 6.11 2.28
N MET A 74 -6.42 5.00 2.78
CA MET A 74 -7.36 5.00 3.90
C MET A 74 -6.69 5.51 5.17
N GLY A 75 -7.35 6.46 5.85
CA GLY A 75 -6.84 7.03 7.10
C GLY A 75 -5.70 8.03 6.95
N ILE A 76 -5.21 8.29 5.72
CA ILE A 76 -4.27 9.37 5.48
C ILE A 76 -4.98 10.71 5.64
N LYS A 77 -4.41 11.57 6.49
CA LYS A 77 -4.78 12.99 6.56
C LYS A 77 -3.90 13.77 5.60
N PHE A 78 -4.53 14.62 4.79
CA PHE A 78 -3.82 15.49 3.85
C PHE A 78 -3.79 16.93 4.37
N LEU A 79 -2.78 17.68 3.98
CA LEU A 79 -2.66 19.10 4.32
C LEU A 79 -3.87 19.88 3.80
N SER A 80 -4.57 20.57 4.71
CA SER A 80 -5.76 21.37 4.39
C SER A 80 -5.43 22.62 3.56
N THR A 81 -4.16 23.00 3.48
CA THR A 81 -3.67 24.12 2.66
C THR A 81 -3.64 23.81 1.17
N ILE A 82 -3.76 22.53 0.79
CA ILE A 82 -3.72 22.11 -0.61
C ILE A 82 -5.16 21.97 -1.12
N PRO A 83 -5.53 22.68 -2.20
CA PRO A 83 -6.85 22.54 -2.82
C PRO A 83 -7.15 21.09 -3.19
N GLU A 84 -8.41 20.69 -3.05
CA GLU A 84 -8.86 19.32 -3.28
C GLU A 84 -8.52 18.81 -4.69
N ASP A 85 -8.73 19.62 -5.72
CA ASP A 85 -8.42 19.25 -7.10
C ASP A 85 -6.92 18.98 -7.30
N ALA A 86 -6.06 19.82 -6.72
CA ALA A 86 -4.61 19.65 -6.79
C ALA A 86 -4.15 18.41 -6.02
N ARG A 87 -4.75 18.16 -4.85
CA ARG A 87 -4.51 16.94 -4.06
C ARG A 87 -4.90 15.69 -4.84
N ASN A 88 -6.09 15.69 -5.44
CA ASN A 88 -6.58 14.54 -6.21
C ASN A 88 -5.70 14.27 -7.44
N ALA A 89 -5.25 15.32 -8.14
CA ALA A 89 -4.29 15.17 -9.23
C ALA A 89 -2.96 14.55 -8.78
N MET A 90 -2.41 14.99 -7.63
CA MET A 90 -1.18 14.42 -7.07
C MET A 90 -1.36 12.97 -6.62
N ILE A 91 -2.52 12.63 -6.04
CA ILE A 91 -2.88 11.26 -5.70
C ILE A 91 -2.89 10.39 -6.95
N GLU A 92 -3.58 10.80 -8.01
CA GLU A 92 -3.65 10.03 -9.26
C GLU A 92 -2.30 9.87 -9.94
N ILE A 93 -1.42 10.88 -9.90
CA ILE A 93 -0.04 10.74 -10.36
C ILE A 93 0.69 9.67 -9.54
N ALA A 94 0.61 9.73 -8.21
CA ALA A 94 1.25 8.75 -7.34
C ALA A 94 0.70 7.33 -7.56
N LYS A 95 -0.61 7.16 -7.73
CA LYS A 95 -1.23 5.87 -8.07
C LYS A 95 -0.62 5.28 -9.34
N ASN A 96 -0.59 6.08 -10.41
CA ASN A 96 -0.06 5.65 -11.69
C ASN A 96 1.43 5.30 -11.64
N ASP A 97 2.23 6.06 -10.90
CA ASP A 97 3.66 5.78 -10.70
C ASP A 97 3.86 4.46 -9.95
N VAL A 98 3.15 4.26 -8.83
CA VAL A 98 3.28 3.06 -8.01
C VAL A 98 2.85 1.81 -8.78
N VAL A 99 1.78 1.88 -9.56
CA VAL A 99 1.34 0.77 -10.42
C VAL A 99 2.40 0.43 -11.47
N LYS A 100 3.09 1.42 -12.03
CA LYS A 100 4.15 1.20 -13.05
C LYS A 100 5.45 0.67 -12.47
N GLU A 101 5.81 1.09 -11.26
CA GLU A 101 7.04 0.66 -10.58
C GLU A 101 6.91 -0.74 -9.95
N ALA A 102 5.68 -1.19 -9.70
CA ALA A 102 5.45 -2.46 -9.04
C ALA A 102 5.64 -3.66 -9.97
N SER A 103 6.33 -4.66 -9.45
CA SER A 103 6.42 -6.00 -10.01
C SER A 103 5.61 -6.97 -9.15
N PHE A 104 5.17 -8.09 -9.73
CA PHE A 104 4.49 -9.14 -8.98
C PHE A 104 5.43 -10.33 -8.80
N LEU A 105 5.69 -10.69 -7.55
CA LEU A 105 6.45 -11.88 -7.17
C LEU A 105 5.57 -12.71 -6.23
N ASP A 106 5.30 -13.97 -6.58
CA ASP A 106 4.44 -14.89 -5.82
C ASP A 106 3.08 -14.30 -5.40
N GLY A 107 2.44 -13.57 -6.33
CA GLY A 107 1.13 -12.94 -6.11
C GLY A 107 1.15 -11.72 -5.16
N LYS A 108 2.32 -11.19 -4.83
CA LYS A 108 2.47 -9.95 -4.05
C LYS A 108 3.14 -8.86 -4.88
N ALA A 109 2.61 -7.64 -4.73
CA ALA A 109 3.24 -6.45 -5.26
C ALA A 109 4.55 -6.16 -4.50
N VAL A 110 5.66 -6.11 -5.24
CA VAL A 110 7.00 -5.78 -4.74
C VAL A 110 7.61 -4.69 -5.61
N PHE A 111 8.44 -3.85 -5.02
CA PHE A 111 9.23 -2.85 -5.76
C PHE A 111 10.65 -3.36 -5.89
N LEU A 112 11.21 -3.28 -7.09
CA LEU A 112 12.56 -3.78 -7.38
C LEU A 112 13.55 -2.63 -7.55
N ASP A 113 14.79 -2.84 -7.15
CA ASP A 113 15.89 -1.92 -7.38
C ASP A 113 16.50 -2.09 -8.78
N SER A 114 17.59 -1.37 -9.07
CA SER A 114 18.30 -1.44 -10.35
C SER A 114 18.93 -2.82 -10.63
N ASN A 115 19.11 -3.66 -9.61
CA ASN A 115 19.66 -5.00 -9.72
C ASN A 115 18.56 -6.08 -9.79
N SER A 116 17.28 -5.67 -9.84
CA SER A 116 16.11 -6.55 -9.78
C SER A 116 15.89 -7.22 -8.41
N ASP A 117 16.51 -6.71 -7.35
CA ASP A 117 16.28 -7.19 -5.99
C ASP A 117 15.11 -6.42 -5.33
N PRO A 118 14.29 -7.06 -4.47
CA PRO A 118 13.24 -6.36 -3.74
C PRO A 118 13.81 -5.24 -2.88
N ILE A 119 13.31 -4.02 -3.08
CA ILE A 119 13.63 -2.86 -2.24
C ILE A 119 13.16 -3.16 -0.82
N ARG A 120 14.07 -2.91 0.13
CA ARG A 120 13.81 -3.07 1.56
C ARG A 120 13.81 -1.73 2.28
N ASP A 121 12.98 -1.62 3.29
CA ASP A 121 12.97 -0.48 4.20
C ASP A 121 14.12 -0.56 5.22
N LYS A 122 14.15 0.40 6.15
CA LYS A 122 15.18 0.51 7.20
C LYS A 122 15.15 -0.65 8.19
N ASP A 123 14.02 -1.35 8.28
CA ASP A 123 13.80 -2.52 9.14
C ASP A 123 14.00 -3.84 8.34
N TYR A 124 14.61 -3.74 7.16
CA TYR A 124 14.90 -4.83 6.22
C TYR A 124 13.64 -5.56 5.70
N GLN A 125 12.45 -4.98 5.86
CA GLN A 125 11.21 -5.50 5.31
C GLN A 125 11.05 -5.07 3.85
N ILE A 126 10.43 -5.92 3.02
CA ILE A 126 10.13 -5.55 1.63
C ILE A 126 9.15 -4.38 1.64
N VAL A 127 9.49 -3.32 0.88
CA VAL A 127 8.67 -2.12 0.78
C VAL A 127 7.28 -2.48 0.27
N THR A 128 6.26 -2.09 1.02
CA THR A 128 4.86 -2.31 0.67
C THR A 128 4.33 -1.19 -0.23
N VAL A 129 3.21 -1.46 -0.92
CA VAL A 129 2.48 -0.44 -1.70
C VAL A 129 2.13 0.76 -0.82
N GLU A 130 1.77 0.53 0.44
CA GLU A 130 1.46 1.58 1.41
C GLU A 130 2.67 2.46 1.71
N ALA A 131 3.83 1.86 1.99
CA ALA A 131 5.05 2.61 2.24
C ALA A 131 5.45 3.45 1.02
N ARG A 132 5.35 2.88 -0.18
CA ARG A 132 5.67 3.58 -1.43
C ARG A 132 4.71 4.73 -1.73
N MET A 133 3.41 4.53 -1.51
CA MET A 133 2.40 5.59 -1.66
C MET A 133 2.63 6.73 -0.66
N LYS A 134 2.93 6.42 0.61
CA LYS A 134 3.27 7.44 1.62
C LYS A 134 4.54 8.22 1.25
N GLU A 135 5.54 7.57 0.67
CA GLU A 135 6.76 8.23 0.19
C GLU A 135 6.47 9.22 -0.95
N LYS A 136 5.69 8.80 -1.96
CA LYS A 136 5.31 9.64 -3.10
C LYS A 136 4.45 10.84 -2.68
N LEU A 137 3.55 10.65 -1.71
CA LEU A 137 2.62 11.67 -1.22
C LEU A 137 3.15 12.43 0.01
N ASN A 138 4.40 12.21 0.39
CA ASN A 138 5.00 12.73 1.63
C ASN A 138 4.97 14.26 1.77
N SER A 139 4.86 14.98 0.65
CA SER A 139 4.76 16.45 0.59
C SER A 139 3.35 16.98 0.86
N ILE A 140 2.32 16.16 0.69
CA ILE A 140 0.91 16.55 0.83
C ILE A 140 0.21 15.85 1.99
N ILE A 141 0.81 14.80 2.54
CA ILE A 141 0.35 14.15 3.76
C ILE A 141 0.58 15.09 4.93
N ASP A 142 -0.48 15.35 5.68
CA ASP A 142 -0.37 15.92 7.01
C ASP A 142 0.19 14.84 7.94
N LYS A 143 1.49 14.93 8.20
CA LYS A 143 2.20 14.01 9.11
C LYS A 143 1.78 14.20 10.57
N GLY A 144 0.85 15.12 10.83
CA GLY A 144 0.75 15.78 12.10
C GLY A 144 2.07 16.48 12.43
N ARG A 145 2.15 17.04 13.63
CA ARG A 145 3.45 17.40 14.20
C ARG A 145 4.01 16.19 14.92
N VAL A 146 5.03 15.55 14.33
CA VAL A 146 5.98 14.76 15.11
C VAL A 146 6.74 15.74 15.98
N LEU A 147 6.47 15.71 17.28
CA LEU A 147 7.33 16.38 18.27
C LEU A 147 8.70 15.70 18.22
N LYS A 148 9.61 16.20 17.39
CA LYS A 148 11.03 15.84 17.46
C LYS A 148 11.62 16.61 18.63
N GLY A 149 11.99 15.86 19.67
CA GLY A 149 12.61 16.42 20.86
C GLY A 149 11.56 17.00 21.81
N VAL A 150 11.11 16.15 22.72
CA VAL A 150 10.87 16.65 24.07
C VAL A 150 11.66 15.73 25.00
N ASP A 151 12.97 15.95 25.02
CA ASP A 151 13.50 16.39 26.29
C ASP A 151 12.79 17.73 26.53
N ILE A 152 11.64 17.66 27.20
CA ILE A 152 11.15 18.83 27.92
C ILE A 152 12.36 19.12 28.81
N GLU A 153 13.12 20.19 28.57
CA GLU A 153 13.90 20.71 29.68
C GLU A 153 12.85 20.89 30.76
N ASP A 154 12.89 20.01 31.77
CA ASP A 154 11.89 19.97 32.80
C ASP A 154 11.64 21.42 33.23
N PRO A 155 10.37 21.82 33.37
CA PRO A 155 10.03 23.19 33.68
C PRO A 155 10.95 23.69 34.79
N LYS A 156 11.76 24.70 34.51
CA LYS A 156 12.61 25.30 35.55
C LYS A 156 11.70 26.09 36.45
N ILE A 157 11.20 25.41 37.48
CA ILE A 157 10.40 25.98 38.55
C ILE A 157 11.36 26.68 39.48
N VAL A 158 11.40 28.01 39.40
CA VAL A 158 12.15 28.83 40.33
C VAL A 158 11.16 29.37 41.35
N LYS A 159 11.32 28.96 42.61
CA LYS A 159 10.64 29.61 43.72
C LYS A 159 11.52 30.76 44.18
N ASP A 160 11.00 31.99 44.15
CA ASP A 160 11.68 33.11 44.76
C ASP A 160 11.64 33.00 46.31
N LYS A 161 12.41 33.85 46.98
CA LYS A 161 12.51 33.85 48.45
C LYS A 161 11.19 34.25 49.15
N ASP A 162 10.22 34.77 48.38
CA ASP A 162 8.90 35.20 48.85
C ASP A 162 7.82 34.14 48.57
N GLY A 163 8.20 32.97 48.04
CA GLY A 163 7.29 31.84 47.78
C GLY A 163 6.51 31.94 46.46
N LYS A 164 6.81 32.92 45.61
CA LYS A 164 6.20 33.05 44.29
C LYS A 164 6.85 32.06 43.33
N ILE A 165 6.01 31.31 42.63
CA ILE A 165 6.43 30.34 41.62
C ILE A 165 6.58 31.08 40.29
N ASP A 166 7.80 31.14 39.76
CA ASP A 166 8.05 31.53 38.37
C ASP A 166 8.38 30.27 37.56
N VAL A 167 7.66 30.13 36.45
CA VAL A 167 7.77 28.98 35.56
C VAL A 167 8.31 29.47 34.24
N ASN A 168 9.51 29.01 33.89
CA ASN A 168 10.13 29.31 32.61
C ASN A 168 10.02 28.09 31.70
N LEU A 169 9.22 28.26 30.65
CA LEU A 169 8.96 27.26 29.62
C LEU A 169 9.40 27.79 28.27
N VAL A 170 9.93 26.88 27.46
CA VAL A 170 10.06 27.10 26.02
C VAL A 170 8.79 26.56 25.38
N LEU A 171 7.89 27.46 24.96
CA LEU A 171 6.68 27.06 24.26
C LEU A 171 7.02 26.72 22.80
N PRO A 172 6.62 25.55 22.30
CA PRO A 172 6.74 25.27 20.88
C PRO A 172 5.76 26.13 20.07
N ASP A 173 6.14 26.48 18.83
CA ASP A 173 5.31 27.18 17.83
C ASP A 173 4.01 26.43 17.46
N SER A 174 3.79 25.26 18.06
CA SER A 174 2.57 24.48 17.93
C SER A 174 1.43 24.88 18.82
N ILE A 175 1.69 25.63 19.88
CA ILE A 175 0.67 26.12 20.79
C ILE A 175 0.06 27.38 20.17
N LYS A 176 -1.15 27.25 19.63
CA LYS A 176 -1.88 28.39 19.04
C LYS A 176 -3.16 28.72 19.80
N THR A 177 -3.65 27.77 20.59
CA THR A 177 -4.89 27.88 21.35
C THR A 177 -4.66 27.54 22.83
N ASN A 178 -5.62 27.94 23.67
CA ASN A 178 -5.62 27.56 25.08
C ASN A 178 -5.72 26.03 25.31
N ALA A 179 -6.35 25.31 24.38
CA ALA A 179 -6.43 23.86 24.42
C ALA A 179 -5.05 23.22 24.18
N ASP A 180 -4.31 23.70 23.18
CA ASP A 180 -2.95 23.23 22.89
C ASP A 180 -2.01 23.48 24.07
N LEU A 181 -2.14 24.64 24.71
CA LEU A 181 -1.35 24.99 25.90
C LEU A 181 -1.67 24.05 27.07
N THR A 182 -2.95 23.77 27.31
CA THR A 182 -3.40 22.84 28.37
C THR A 182 -2.81 21.45 28.16
N GLU A 183 -2.90 20.93 26.94
CA GLU A 183 -2.37 19.61 26.60
C GLU A 183 -0.84 19.56 26.76
N PHE A 184 -0.14 20.63 26.36
CA PHE A 184 1.30 20.74 26.53
C PHE A 184 1.73 20.72 28.00
N LEU A 185 1.11 21.55 28.86
CA LEU A 185 1.45 21.62 30.28
C LEU A 185 1.21 20.29 31.00
N MET A 186 0.12 19.59 30.66
CA MET A 186 -0.18 18.27 31.23
C MET A 186 0.82 17.20 30.78
N LYS A 187 1.29 17.26 29.51
CA LYS A 187 2.36 16.37 29.02
C LYS A 187 3.71 16.67 29.67
N SER A 188 3.95 17.92 30.08
CA SER A 188 5.10 18.34 30.89
C SER A 188 5.00 17.97 32.38
N ASN A 189 4.16 16.99 32.72
CA ASN A 189 3.96 16.46 34.06
C ASN A 189 3.44 17.50 35.09
N MET A 190 2.89 18.63 34.64
CA MET A 190 2.19 19.58 35.51
C MET A 190 0.73 19.16 35.66
N LYS A 191 0.30 18.89 36.89
CA LYS A 191 -1.11 18.57 37.15
C LYS A 191 -1.95 19.84 37.09
N ARG A 192 -3.16 19.73 36.56
CA ARG A 192 -4.05 20.87 36.29
C ARG A 192 -4.40 21.72 37.52
N ASP A 193 -4.36 21.09 38.69
CA ASP A 193 -4.62 21.65 40.00
C ASP A 193 -3.36 22.12 40.75
N SER A 194 -2.18 21.99 40.15
CA SER A 194 -0.92 22.39 40.76
C SER A 194 -0.65 23.90 40.57
N ASP A 195 0.02 24.50 41.55
CA ASP A 195 0.36 25.93 41.51
C ASP A 195 1.29 26.24 40.33
N GLU A 196 2.13 25.28 39.93
CA GLU A 196 3.01 25.37 38.76
C GLU A 196 2.21 25.43 37.46
N TYR A 197 1.18 24.58 37.32
CA TYR A 197 0.29 24.61 36.16
C TYR A 197 -0.44 25.94 36.07
N LEU A 198 -1.00 26.43 37.18
CA LEU A 198 -1.75 27.69 37.21
C LEU A 198 -0.86 28.88 36.87
N ALA A 199 0.36 28.91 37.40
CA ALA A 199 1.35 29.95 37.11
C ALA A 199 1.79 29.93 35.64
N ALA A 200 2.09 28.75 35.09
CA ALA A 200 2.47 28.59 33.69
C ALA A 200 1.33 28.95 32.74
N TYR A 201 0.12 28.43 32.98
CA TYR A 201 -1.05 28.70 32.17
C TYR A 201 -1.38 30.19 32.15
N LYS A 202 -1.32 30.86 33.31
CA LYS A 202 -1.55 32.31 33.39
C LYS A 202 -0.51 33.12 32.61
N LYS A 203 0.77 32.74 32.68
CA LYS A 203 1.88 33.44 32.02
C LYS A 203 1.86 33.29 30.50
N TYR A 204 1.41 32.15 30.00
CA TYR A 204 1.59 31.74 28.60
C TYR A 204 0.29 31.63 27.79
N SER A 205 -0.88 31.77 28.42
CA SER A 205 -2.18 31.83 27.71
C SER A 205 -2.51 33.21 27.15
N GLU A 206 -1.77 34.24 27.56
CA GLU A 206 -2.02 35.62 27.16
C GLU A 206 -1.63 35.81 25.68
N GLY A 207 -2.63 36.08 24.82
CA GLY A 207 -2.46 36.23 23.37
C GLY A 207 -2.78 34.98 22.54
N LEU A 208 -3.08 33.84 23.16
CA LEU A 208 -3.57 32.65 22.46
C LEU A 208 -5.05 32.80 22.09
N VAL A 209 -5.45 32.16 20.99
CA VAL A 209 -6.85 32.13 20.56
C VAL A 209 -7.66 31.37 21.62
N LYS A 210 -8.67 32.06 22.18
CA LYS A 210 -9.66 31.44 23.06
C LYS A 210 -10.58 30.59 22.20
N VAL A 211 -10.51 29.28 22.38
CA VAL A 211 -11.45 28.31 21.79
C VAL A 211 -12.49 27.99 22.84
#